data_AF-A0A0L0EYG2-F1
#
_entry.id   AF-A0A0L0EYG2-F1
#
_cell.length_a   1.000
_cell.length_b   1.000
_cell.length_c   1.000
_cell.angle_alpha   90.00
_cell.angle_beta   90.00
_cell.angle_gamma   90.00
#
_symmetry.space_group_name_H-M   'P 1'
#
loop_
_entity.id
_entity.type
_entity.pdbx_description
1 polymer ?
#
loop_
_entity_poly.entity_id
_entity_poly.type
_entity_poly.pdbx_seq_one_letter_code
_entity_poly.pdbx_strand_id
1 'polypeptide(L)' 'VKHAQSGGQIEIMGLMIGKYVEDTVVVLDAFALPGEGTETRVNALNEANEYMVQYKDQLEKVCLVVCT' A
#
# COMPACT_ATOMS: atom_id res chain seq x y z
N VAL A 1 -8.01 9.14 -2.71
CA VAL A 1 -9.24 8.98 -3.53
C VAL A 1 -8.99 8.73 -5.02
N LYS A 2 -7.86 9.20 -5.60
CA LYS A 2 -7.59 9.08 -7.05
C LYS A 2 -7.59 7.63 -7.57
N HIS A 3 -6.99 6.70 -6.83
CA HIS A 3 -6.93 5.28 -7.23
C HIS A 3 -8.33 4.64 -7.37
N ALA A 4 -9.18 4.84 -6.37
CA ALA A 4 -10.59 4.38 -6.40
C ALA A 4 -11.37 4.94 -7.58
N GLN A 5 -11.18 6.22 -7.92
CA GLN A 5 -11.84 6.81 -9.07
C GLN A 5 -11.31 6.29 -10.42
N SER A 6 -10.00 6.05 -10.54
CA SER A 6 -9.43 5.49 -11.78
C SER A 6 -9.85 4.05 -12.03
N GLY A 7 -10.23 3.30 -10.99
CA GLY A 7 -10.79 1.95 -11.12
C GLY A 7 -12.16 1.89 -11.81
N GLY A 8 -12.95 2.97 -11.82
CA GLY A 8 -14.24 2.96 -12.49
C GLY A 8 -15.17 1.83 -11.99
N GLN A 9 -15.45 0.84 -12.84
CA GLN A 9 -16.30 -0.31 -12.53
C GLN A 9 -15.52 -1.60 -12.19
N ILE A 10 -14.18 -1.59 -12.27
CA ILE A 10 -13.37 -2.74 -11.92
C ILE A 10 -12.97 -2.72 -10.45
N GLU A 11 -12.83 -3.91 -9.87
CA GLU A 11 -12.29 -4.09 -8.54
C GLU A 11 -10.77 -3.82 -8.55
N ILE A 12 -10.36 -2.93 -7.66
CA ILE A 12 -8.96 -2.51 -7.53
C ILE A 12 -8.44 -2.82 -6.15
N MET A 13 -7.12 -2.88 -6.03
CA MET A 13 -6.46 -3.08 -4.74
C MET A 13 -5.35 -2.06 -4.53
N GLY A 14 -5.05 -1.86 -3.26
CA GLY A 14 -3.95 -1.01 -2.82
C GLY A 14 -3.47 -1.46 -1.45
N LEU A 15 -2.29 -1.00 -1.09
CA LEU A 15 -1.70 -1.23 0.22
C LEU A 15 -1.58 0.09 0.95
N MET A 16 -1.79 0.02 2.27
CA MET A 16 -1.63 1.14 3.18
C MET A 16 -0.42 0.88 4.05
N ILE A 17 0.43 1.89 4.19
CA ILE A 17 1.61 1.84 5.05
C ILE A 17 1.48 2.92 6.10
N GLY A 18 1.85 2.57 7.30
CA GLY A 18 1.66 3.42 8.45
C GLY A 18 2.42 2.90 9.64
N LYS A 19 2.13 3.53 10.78
CA LYS A 19 2.63 3.10 12.07
C LYS A 19 1.48 2.89 13.03
N TYR A 20 1.69 2.00 13.97
CA TYR A 20 0.81 1.82 15.10
C TYR A 20 1.29 2.71 16.24
N VAL A 21 0.39 3.49 16.82
CA VAL A 21 0.65 4.35 17.99
C VAL A 21 -0.39 4.00 19.04
N GLU A 22 0.05 3.36 20.12
CA GLU A 22 -0.79 2.92 21.25
C GLU A 22 -1.93 1.98 20.85
N ASP A 23 -3.12 2.51 20.59
CA ASP A 23 -4.32 1.78 20.14
C ASP A 23 -4.83 2.27 18.78
N THR A 24 -4.05 3.11 18.10
CA THR A 24 -4.42 3.77 16.85
C THR A 24 -3.50 3.37 15.71
N VAL A 25 -4.11 3.00 14.57
CA VAL A 25 -3.40 2.80 13.30
C VAL A 25 -3.33 4.13 12.56
N VAL A 26 -2.12 4.67 12.39
CA VAL A 26 -1.87 5.90 11.63
C VAL A 26 -1.37 5.52 10.24
N VAL A 27 -2.22 5.69 9.23
CA VAL A 27 -1.84 5.51 7.83
C VAL A 27 -1.04 6.74 7.37
N LEU A 28 0.21 6.52 6.97
CA LEU A 28 1.12 7.56 6.51
C LEU A 28 1.05 7.72 4.99
N ASP A 29 0.94 6.61 4.26
CA ASP A 29 0.76 6.62 2.81
C ASP A 29 -0.08 5.43 2.35
N ALA A 30 -0.67 5.54 1.17
CA ALA A 30 -1.46 4.51 0.52
C ALA A 30 -1.18 4.50 -0.98
N PHE A 31 -0.90 3.33 -1.53
CA PHE A 31 -0.53 3.19 -2.94
C PHE A 31 -1.37 2.14 -3.67
N ALA A 32 -1.46 2.34 -4.97
CA ALA A 32 -2.17 1.47 -5.91
C ALA A 32 -1.33 0.23 -6.23
N LEU A 33 -1.91 -0.96 -6.11
CA LEU A 33 -1.29 -2.16 -6.68
C LEU A 33 -1.68 -2.29 -8.16
N PRO A 34 -0.74 -2.59 -9.06
CA PRO A 34 -1.07 -2.93 -10.44
C PRO A 34 -1.77 -4.29 -10.46
N GLY A 35 -2.99 -4.33 -10.99
CA GLY A 35 -3.76 -5.57 -11.15
C GLY A 35 -5.23 -5.41 -10.80
N GLU A 36 -6.07 -6.13 -11.54
CA GLU A 36 -7.47 -6.30 -11.19
C GLU A 36 -7.56 -7.26 -10.01
N GLY A 37 -8.12 -6.78 -8.91
CA GLY A 37 -8.54 -7.66 -7.83
C GLY A 37 -9.82 -8.33 -8.25
N THR A 38 -9.98 -9.59 -7.87
CA THR A 38 -11.33 -10.11 -7.66
C THR A 38 -11.53 -10.21 -6.15
N GLU A 39 -12.73 -10.04 -5.64
CA GLU A 39 -13.08 -10.02 -4.20
C GLU A 39 -12.35 -11.08 -3.35
N THR A 40 -11.94 -12.20 -3.95
CA THR A 40 -11.26 -13.32 -3.27
C THR A 40 -9.85 -13.63 -3.77
N ARG A 41 -9.36 -13.01 -4.85
CA ARG A 41 -8.04 -13.34 -5.43
C ARG A 41 -7.28 -12.11 -5.90
N VAL A 42 -6.04 -12.04 -5.42
CA VAL A 42 -5.04 -11.03 -5.78
C VAL A 42 -3.97 -11.71 -6.62
N ASN A 43 -4.00 -11.51 -7.94
CA ASN A 43 -2.94 -12.04 -8.82
C ASN A 43 -1.66 -11.19 -8.78
N ALA A 44 -1.67 -10.07 -8.07
CA ALA A 44 -0.55 -9.15 -7.94
C ALA A 44 0.37 -9.45 -6.74
N LEU A 45 0.21 -10.60 -6.06
CA LEU A 45 0.93 -10.87 -4.81
C LEU A 45 2.45 -10.79 -4.99
N ASN A 46 2.96 -11.26 -6.13
CA ASN A 46 4.39 -11.27 -6.42
C ASN A 46 4.93 -9.85 -6.69
N GLU A 47 4.21 -9.06 -7.49
CA GLU A 47 4.56 -7.67 -7.80
C GLU A 47 4.43 -6.81 -6.53
N ALA A 48 3.35 -7.00 -5.76
CA ALA A 48 3.14 -6.35 -4.47
C ALA A 48 4.31 -6.59 -3.51
N ASN A 49 4.84 -7.81 -3.45
CA ASN A 49 5.99 -8.15 -2.60
C ASN A 49 7.26 -7.38 -3.00
N GLU A 50 7.58 -7.33 -4.29
CA GLU A 50 8.75 -6.58 -4.79
C GLU A 50 8.62 -5.08 -4.51
N TYR A 51 7.43 -4.52 -4.73
CA TYR A 51 7.17 -3.11 -4.46
C TYR A 51 7.15 -2.78 -2.96
N MET A 52 6.66 -3.66 -2.10
CA MET A 52 6.72 -3.47 -0.65
C MET A 52 8.16 -3.32 -0.15
N VAL A 53 9.08 -4.12 -0.67
CA VAL A 53 10.51 -4.05 -0.31
C VAL A 53 11.12 -2.73 -0.79
N GLN A 54 10.93 -2.38 -2.07
CA GLN A 54 11.47 -1.15 -2.63
C GLN A 54 10.95 0.11 -1.92
N TYR A 55 9.66 0.11 -1.59
CA TYR A 55 9.03 1.25 -0.95
C TYR A 55 9.40 1.35 0.53
N LYS A 56 9.60 0.22 1.24
CA LYS A 56 10.19 0.21 2.58
C LYS A 56 11.59 0.85 2.58
N ASP A 57 12.44 0.48 1.63
CA ASP A 57 13.78 1.07 1.48
C ASP A 57 13.72 2.59 1.22
N GLN A 58 12.70 3.04 0.49
CA GLN A 58 12.46 4.48 0.28
C GLN A 58 12.00 5.17 1.56
N LEU A 59 11.09 4.56 2.33
CA LEU A 59 10.60 5.12 3.59
C LEU A 59 11.68 5.18 4.68
N GLU A 60 12.59 4.19 4.72
CA GLU A 60 13.77 4.23 5.61
C GLU A 60 14.66 5.43 5.29
N LYS A 61 14.85 5.76 4.00
CA LYS A 61 15.60 6.94 3.57
C LYS A 61 14.91 8.27 3.91
N VAL A 62 13.58 8.28 4.02
CA VAL A 62 12.80 9.50 4.30
C VAL A 62 12.68 9.77 5.81
N CYS A 63 13.26 8.95 6.68
CA CYS A 63 13.18 9.12 8.14
C CYS A 63 11.72 9.16 8.65
N LEU A 64 10.80 8.47 7.95
CA LEU A 64 9.40 8.35 8.40
C LEU A 64 9.17 7.17 9.34
N VAL A 65 10.06 6.17 9.27
CA VAL A 65 9.96 4.91 10.02
C VAL A 65 10.93 4.86 11.21
N VAL A 66 12.00 5.67 11.18
CA VAL A 66 13.01 5.75 12.25
C VAL A 66 12.81 7.04 13.05
N CYS A 67 11.69 7.11 13.76
CA CYS A 67 11.57 8.00 14.92
C CYS A 67 11.21 7.11 16.09
N THR A 68 12.18 6.32 16.51
CA THR A 68 12.24 5.71 17.85
C THR A 68 13.09 6.60 18.73
#